data_AF-A0A1T4ZEY3-F1
#
_entry.id   AF-A0A1T4ZEY3-F1
#
_cell.length_a   1.000
_cell.length_b   1.000
_cell.length_c   1.000
_cell.angle_alpha   90.00
_cell.angle_beta   90.00
_cell.angle_gamma   90.00
#
_symmetry.space_group_name_H-M   'P 1'
#
loop_
_entity.id
_entity.type
_entity.pdbx_description
1 polymer ?
#
loop_
_entity_poly.entity_id
_entity_poly.type
_entity_poly.pdbx_seq_one_letter_code
_entity_poly.pdbx_strand_id
1 'polypeptide(L)' 'MGLPFRHDTPANLADNSEVLLPIHEATVLWDGEEREVLVIATGRRPLLGTALLDEQELVIQFTEGGLVTIDQL' A
#
# COMPACT_ATOMS: atom_id res chain seq x y z
N MET A 1 -10.46 -3.33 -12.29
CA MET A 1 -9.57 -2.24 -11.85
C MET A 1 -9.16 -1.32 -13.00
N GLY A 2 -8.95 -1.79 -14.23
CA GLY A 2 -8.59 -0.90 -15.35
C GLY A 2 -7.16 -0.34 -15.27
N LEU A 3 -6.40 -0.78 -14.26
CA LEU A 3 -5.00 -0.43 -14.04
C LEU A 3 -4.09 -1.34 -14.88
N PRO A 4 -3.01 -0.82 -15.48
CA PRO A 4 -2.02 -1.62 -16.20
C PRO A 4 -1.51 -2.78 -15.33
N PHE A 5 -1.61 -4.00 -15.85
CA PHE A 5 -0.98 -5.17 -15.23
C PHE A 5 0.54 -5.12 -15.49
N ARG A 6 1.34 -5.49 -14.48
CA ARG A 6 2.80 -5.54 -14.59
C ARG A 6 3.32 -6.97 -14.55
N HIS A 7 3.05 -7.70 -13.46
CA HIS A 7 3.46 -9.09 -13.25
C HIS A 7 2.74 -9.68 -12.04
N ASP A 8 2.87 -10.99 -11.85
CA ASP A 8 2.50 -11.64 -10.58
C ASP A 8 3.74 -11.76 -9.67
N THR A 9 3.56 -11.56 -8.37
CA THR A 9 4.62 -11.71 -7.36
C THR A 9 4.25 -12.77 -6.32
N PRO A 10 5.18 -13.64 -5.89
CA PRO A 10 4.92 -14.55 -4.77
C PRO A 10 4.81 -13.78 -3.46
N ALA A 11 3.84 -14.16 -2.63
CA ALA A 11 3.63 -13.59 -1.31
C ALA A 11 3.30 -14.69 -0.29
N ASN A 12 3.80 -14.52 0.93
CA ASN A 12 3.40 -15.30 2.09
C ASN A 12 2.40 -14.48 2.92
N LEU A 13 1.19 -15.01 3.10
CA LEU A 13 0.14 -14.35 3.86
C LEU A 13 0.25 -14.66 5.36
N ALA A 14 -0.48 -13.91 6.18
CA ALA A 14 -0.44 -14.08 7.64
C ALA A 14 -0.90 -15.47 8.14
N ASP A 15 -1.68 -16.20 7.34
CA ASP A 15 -2.08 -17.58 7.60
C ASP A 15 -1.03 -18.61 7.10
N ASN A 16 0.15 -18.13 6.71
CA ASN A 16 1.27 -18.89 6.15
C ASN A 16 1.00 -19.57 4.80
N SER A 17 -0.05 -19.16 4.09
CA SER A 17 -0.25 -19.58 2.70
C SER A 17 0.70 -18.85 1.74
N GLU A 18 1.20 -19.57 0.74
CA GLU A 18 1.94 -18.99 -0.39
C GLU A 18 0.98 -18.77 -1.57
N VAL A 19 0.93 -17.55 -2.09
CA VAL A 19 0.05 -17.17 -3.18
C VAL A 19 0.80 -16.32 -4.20
N LEU A 20 0.33 -16.32 -5.45
CA LEU A 20 0.73 -15.33 -6.44
C LEU A 20 -0.26 -14.16 -6.40
N LEU A 21 0.26 -12.95 -6.21
CA LEU A 21 -0.53 -11.72 -6.19
C LEU A 21 -0.27 -10.89 -7.45
N PRO A 22 -1.33 -10.43 -8.14
CA PRO A 22 -1.17 -9.57 -9.30
C PRO A 22 -0.74 -8.16 -8.89
N ILE A 23 0.34 -7.69 -9.52
CA ILE A 23 0.82 -6.32 -9.40
C ILE A 23 0.32 -5.51 -10.60
N HIS A 24 -0.31 -4.39 -10.28
CA HIS A 24 -0.70 -3.36 -11.23
C HIS A 24 0.05 -2.05 -10.96
N GLU A 25 -0.06 -1.09 -11.86
CA GLU A 25 0.45 0.25 -11.68
C GLU A 25 -0.70 1.26 -11.61
N ALA A 26 -0.55 2.27 -10.75
CA ALA A 26 -1.46 3.40 -10.66
C ALA A 26 -0.70 4.70 -10.42
N THR A 27 -1.32 5.82 -10.77
CA THR A 27 -0.88 7.15 -10.34
C THR A 27 -1.69 7.56 -9.13
N VAL A 28 -1.02 7.98 -8.06
CA VAL A 28 -1.63 8.52 -6.85
C VAL A 28 -1.17 9.95 -6.61
N LEU A 29 -2.01 10.76 -5.97
CA LEU A 29 -1.60 12.05 -5.41
C LEU A 29 -1.06 11.79 -4.00
N TRP A 30 0.24 12.02 -3.80
CA TRP A 30 0.95 11.83 -2.55
C TRP A 30 1.70 13.11 -2.19
N ASP A 31 1.43 13.68 -1.01
CA ASP A 31 1.97 14.98 -0.57
C ASP A 31 1.77 16.12 -1.58
N GLY A 32 0.68 16.09 -2.34
CA GLY A 32 0.38 17.08 -3.37
C GLY A 32 1.09 16.86 -4.71
N GLU A 33 1.87 15.78 -4.86
CA GLU A 33 2.55 15.40 -6.10
C GLU A 33 2.01 14.09 -6.67
N GLU A 34 1.94 13.99 -8.00
CA GLU A 34 1.59 12.73 -8.65
C GLU A 34 2.77 11.76 -8.61
N ARG A 35 2.52 10.52 -8.19
CA ARG A 35 3.52 9.45 -8.13
C ARG A 35 2.98 8.16 -8.75
N GLU A 36 3.80 7.50 -9.55
CA GLU A 36 3.53 6.14 -10.01
C GLU A 36 3.85 5.14 -8.91
N VAL A 37 2.89 4.26 -8.60
CA VAL A 37 3.00 3.28 -7.53
C VAL A 37 2.56 1.91 -7.99
N LEU A 38 3.16 0.89 -7.39
CA LEU A 38 2.72 -0.49 -7.57
C LEU A 38 1.54 -0.79 -6.63
N VAL A 39 0.50 -1.40 -7.19
CA VAL A 39 -0.72 -1.79 -6.50
C VAL A 39 -0.81 -3.30 -6.47
N ILE A 40 -0.81 -3.87 -5.26
CA ILE A 40 -1.14 -5.27 -5.07
C ILE A 40 -2.66 -5.40 -5.15
N ALA A 41 -3.17 -6.02 -6.22
CA ALA A 41 -4.60 -6.15 -6.47
C ALA A 41 -5.22 -7.29 -5.64
N THR A 42 -5.23 -7.12 -4.32
CA THR A 42 -5.76 -8.10 -3.36
C THR A 42 -6.77 -7.49 -2.38
N GLY A 43 -7.75 -8.29 -1.96
CA GLY A 43 -8.73 -7.89 -0.94
C GLY A 43 -9.86 -6.97 -1.43
N ARG A 44 -10.65 -6.46 -0.46
CA ARG A 44 -11.82 -5.60 -0.72
C ARG A 44 -11.66 -4.15 -0.25
N ARG A 45 -10.68 -3.89 0.63
CA ARG A 45 -10.44 -2.57 1.21
C ARG A 45 -9.07 -2.09 0.74
N PRO A 46 -8.92 -0.81 0.37
CA PRO A 46 -7.60 -0.27 0.07
C PRO A 46 -6.73 -0.37 1.31
N LEU A 47 -5.50 -0.85 1.11
CA LEU A 47 -4.46 -0.89 2.12
C LEU A 47 -3.31 -0.02 1.63
N LEU A 48 -2.66 0.67 2.56
CA LEU A 48 -1.41 1.37 2.30
C LEU A 48 -0.26 0.45 2.69
N GLY A 49 0.56 0.06 1.71
CA GLY A 49 1.77 -0.72 1.98
C GLY A 49 2.85 0.15 2.61
N THR A 50 3.69 -0.44 3.46
CA THR A 50 4.78 0.29 4.13
C THR A 50 5.87 0.80 3.18
N ALA A 51 5.98 0.23 1.97
CA ALA A 51 6.90 0.74 0.94
C ALA A 51 6.56 2.17 0.50
N LEU A 52 5.29 2.60 0.59
CA LEU A 52 4.89 3.98 0.34
C LEU A 52 5.24 4.94 1.49
N LEU A 53 5.63 4.40 2.65
CA LEU A 53 6.01 5.14 3.85
C LEU A 53 7.53 5.26 3.99
N ASP A 54 8.29 4.93 2.95
CA ASP A 54 9.74 5.10 2.96
C ASP A 54 10.09 6.57 3.19
N GLU A 55 11.04 6.82 4.09
CA GLU A 55 11.43 8.16 4.54
C GLU A 55 10.30 9.03 5.14
N GLN A 56 9.19 8.42 5.61
CA GLN A 56 8.11 9.10 6.30
C GLN A 56 8.08 8.77 7.81
N GLU A 57 7.62 9.72 8.63
CA GLU A 57 7.21 9.47 10.00
C GLU A 57 5.77 8.95 10.03
N LEU A 58 5.56 7.78 10.65
CA LEU A 58 4.24 7.23 10.93
C LEU A 58 3.95 7.30 12.43
N VAL A 59 2.96 8.11 12.82
CA VAL A 59 2.50 8.20 14.22
C VAL A 59 1.10 7.60 14.34
N ILE A 60 0.95 6.64 15.26
CA ILE A 60 -0.32 5.97 15.53
C ILE A 60 -0.70 6.14 16.99
N GLN A 61 -1.87 6.72 17.24
CA GLN A 61 -2.51 6.68 18.56
C GLN A 61 -3.26 5.36 18.72
N PHE A 62 -2.77 4.48 19.59
CA PHE A 62 -3.35 3.15 19.79
C PHE A 62 -4.56 3.18 20.74
N THR A 63 -5.60 3.89 20.32
CA THR A 63 -6.90 3.99 20.98
C THR A 63 -8.00 4.03 19.93
N GLU A 64 -9.22 3.62 20.30
CA GLU A 64 -10.38 3.78 19.43
C GLU A 64 -10.56 5.26 19.05
N GLY A 65 -10.77 5.53 17.75
CA GLY A 65 -10.87 6.88 17.21
C GLY A 65 -9.55 7.69 17.23
N GLY A 66 -8.43 7.06 17.59
CA GLY A 66 -7.12 7.69 17.61
C GLY A 66 -6.65 8.14 16.23
N LEU A 67 -5.81 9.17 16.23
CA LEU A 67 -5.22 9.73 15.02
C LEU A 67 -4.13 8.80 14.45
N VAL A 68 -4.08 8.74 13.12
CA VAL A 68 -2.94 8.21 12.36
C VAL A 68 -2.44 9.36 11.49
N THR A 69 -1.18 9.74 11.64
CA THR A 69 -0.53 10.74 10.79
C THR A 69 0.64 10.11 10.05
N ILE A 70 0.86 10.62 8.84
CA ILE A 70 2.01 10.32 8.00
C ILE A 70 2.56 11.68 7.59
N ASP A 71 3.81 11.94 7.95
CA ASP A 71 4.47 13.22 7.75
C ASP A 71 5.88 12.97 7.18
N GLN A 72 6.43 13.93 6.45
CA GLN A 72 7.81 13.85 5.99
C GLN A 72 8.78 13.96 7.18
N LEU A 73 9.85 13.15 7.18
CA LEU A 73 10.92 13.21 8.19
C LEU A 73 11.72 14.52 8.15
#